data_AF-A0AB37QX09-F1
#
_entry.id   AF-A0AB37QX09-F1
#
_cell.length_a   1.000
_cell.length_b   1.000
_cell.length_c   1.000
_cell.angle_alpha   90.00
_cell.angle_beta   90.00
_cell.angle_gamma   90.00
#
_symmetry.space_group_name_H-M   'P 1'
#
loop_
_entity.id
_entity.type
_entity.pdbx_description
1 polymer ?
#
loop_
_entity_poly.entity_id
_entity_poly.type
_entity_poly.pdbx_seq_one_letter_code
_entity_poly.pdbx_strand_id
1 'polypeptide(L)'
;PLKLRPAKYQPIARTKDQLSIVQQLIGRASEIVHAGDPDDEGQLLVDEVLVHFGNTAPVKRILINDMNANAARKALEGLRDN
;
A
#
# COMPACT_ATOMS: atom_id res chain seq x y z
N PRO A 1 -13.32 6.07 18.37
CA PRO A 1 -13.98 5.78 17.07
C PRO A 1 -14.90 4.55 17.18
N LEU A 2 -16.18 4.72 16.85
CA LEU A 2 -17.20 3.67 16.96
C LEU A 2 -16.84 2.46 16.07
N LYS A 3 -16.58 1.30 16.68
CA LYS A 3 -16.39 0.01 16.00
C LYS A 3 -17.76 -0.57 15.61
N LEU A 4 -18.46 0.11 14.71
CA LEU A 4 -19.66 -0.44 14.07
C LEU A 4 -19.20 -1.56 13.12
N ARG A 5 -19.14 -2.79 13.64
CA ARG A 5 -18.85 -4.07 12.94
C ARG A 5 -17.82 -3.93 11.79
N PRO A 6 -16.52 -4.23 12.01
CA PRO A 6 -15.54 -4.05 10.95
C PRO A 6 -15.96 -4.83 9.70
N ALA A 7 -15.95 -4.16 8.55
CA ALA A 7 -16.21 -4.79 7.28
C ALA A 7 -15.24 -5.97 7.13
N LYS A 8 -15.77 -7.15 6.80
CA LYS A 8 -14.94 -8.31 6.46
C LYS A 8 -14.61 -8.24 4.97
N TYR A 9 -13.39 -7.82 4.66
CA TYR A 9 -12.89 -7.82 3.30
C TYR A 9 -12.70 -9.25 2.79
N GLN A 10 -13.10 -9.48 1.54
CA GLN A 10 -12.89 -10.74 0.85
C GLN A 10 -12.00 -10.50 -0.37
N PRO A 11 -10.93 -11.30 -0.56
CA PRO A 11 -10.13 -11.24 -1.78
C PRO A 11 -10.97 -11.48 -3.03
N ILE A 12 -10.71 -10.70 -4.07
CA ILE A 12 -11.33 -10.93 -5.38
C ILE A 12 -10.69 -12.19 -5.98
N ALA A 13 -11.50 -13.21 -6.28
CA ALA A 13 -11.01 -14.52 -6.70
C ALA A 13 -10.01 -14.47 -7.87
N ARG A 14 -10.23 -13.58 -8.85
CA ARG A 14 -9.36 -13.44 -10.03
C ARG A 14 -7.98 -12.82 -9.75
N THR A 15 -7.80 -12.13 -8.63
CA THR A 15 -6.53 -11.46 -8.26
C THR A 15 -5.83 -12.16 -7.08
N LYS A 16 -6.31 -13.34 -6.69
CA LYS A 16 -5.82 -14.09 -5.53
C LYS A 16 -4.31 -14.35 -5.59
N ASP A 17 -3.80 -14.71 -6.77
CA ASP A 17 -2.37 -15.03 -6.93
C ASP A 17 -1.50 -13.79 -6.70
N GLN A 18 -1.90 -12.65 -7.26
CA GLN A 18 -1.21 -11.37 -7.03
C GLN A 18 -1.24 -10.98 -5.55
N LEU A 19 -2.40 -11.14 -4.90
CA LEU A 19 -2.54 -10.83 -3.48
C LEU A 19 -1.65 -11.75 -2.60
N SER A 20 -1.51 -13.03 -2.98
CA SER A 20 -0.61 -13.97 -2.30
C SER A 20 0.86 -13.59 -2.44
N ILE A 21 1.27 -13.07 -3.60
CA ILE A 21 2.63 -12.56 -3.80
C ILE A 21 2.85 -11.35 -2.88
N VAL A 22 1.91 -10.40 -2.86
CA VAL A 22 1.99 -9.21 -2.00
C VAL A 22 2.09 -9.60 -0.53
N GLN A 23 1.29 -10.58 -0.07
CA GLN A 23 1.38 -11.10 1.31
C GLN A 23 2.79 -11.59 1.66
N GLN A 24 3.41 -12.39 0.78
CA GLN A 24 4.76 -12.92 1.00
C GLN A 24 5.81 -11.80 1.03
N LEU A 25 5.65 -10.78 0.18
CA LEU A 25 6.53 -9.61 0.13
C LEU A 25 6.41 -8.77 1.41
N ILE A 26 5.20 -8.52 1.88
CA ILE A 26 4.94 -7.80 3.14
C ILE A 26 5.60 -8.54 4.31
N GLY A 27 5.43 -9.87 4.40
CA GLY A 27 5.96 -10.68 5.50
C GLY A 27 7.48 -10.72 5.60
N ARG A 28 8.22 -10.35 4.53
CA ARG A 28 9.69 -10.29 4.52
C ARG A 28 10.27 -8.87 4.51
N ALA A 29 9.42 -7.86 4.39
CA ALA A 29 9.86 -6.48 4.22
C ALA A 29 10.31 -5.88 5.56
N SER A 30 11.44 -5.17 5.55
CA SER A 30 11.87 -4.32 6.67
C SER A 30 11.27 -2.92 6.61
N GLU A 31 10.83 -2.48 5.42
CA GLU A 31 10.15 -1.22 5.15
C GLU A 31 9.28 -1.40 3.89
N ILE A 32 8.14 -0.71 3.84
CA ILE A 32 7.22 -0.72 2.70
C ILE A 32 7.12 0.70 2.14
N VAL A 33 7.14 0.85 0.82
CA VAL A 33 6.84 2.11 0.15
C VAL A 33 5.49 2.00 -0.56
N HIS A 34 4.49 2.72 -0.05
CA HIS A 34 3.17 2.89 -0.66
C HIS A 34 3.28 3.86 -1.85
N ALA A 35 3.09 3.33 -3.05
CA ALA A 35 3.12 4.04 -4.33
C ALA A 35 1.78 4.00 -5.08
N GLY A 36 0.67 4.01 -4.36
CA GLY A 36 -0.65 4.11 -4.97
C GLY A 36 -0.94 5.57 -5.33
N ASP A 37 -2.03 5.79 -6.05
CA ASP A 37 -2.33 7.12 -6.58
C ASP A 37 -2.46 8.17 -5.47
N PRO A 38 -2.08 9.43 -5.75
CA PRO A 38 -2.08 10.53 -4.78
C PRO A 38 -3.51 11.06 -4.53
N ASP A 39 -4.47 10.16 -4.35
CA ASP A 39 -5.86 10.43 -4.02
C ASP A 39 -6.34 9.55 -2.85
N ASP A 40 -7.59 9.76 -2.45
CA ASP A 40 -8.19 9.08 -1.29
C ASP A 40 -8.40 7.58 -1.55
N GLU A 41 -8.72 7.18 -2.79
CA GLU A 41 -8.94 5.78 -3.14
C GLU A 41 -7.62 5.00 -3.19
N GLY A 42 -6.58 5.59 -3.78
CA GLY A 42 -5.23 5.04 -3.80
C GLY A 42 -4.64 4.85 -2.40
N GLN A 43 -4.94 5.77 -1.47
CA GLN A 43 -4.62 5.60 -0.05
C GLN A 43 -5.34 4.40 0.55
N LEU A 44 -6.67 4.39 0.44
CA LEU A 44 -7.50 3.37 1.05
C LEU A 44 -7.15 1.97 0.55
N LEU A 45 -6.93 1.82 -0.76
CA LEU A 45 -6.65 0.53 -1.39
C LEU A 45 -5.40 -0.13 -0.80
N VAL A 46 -4.29 0.62 -0.68
CA VAL A 46 -3.03 0.05 -0.17
C VAL A 46 -3.11 -0.17 1.34
N ASP A 47 -3.69 0.78 2.07
CA ASP A 47 -3.86 0.65 3.52
C ASP A 47 -4.73 -0.55 3.89
N GLU A 48 -5.81 -0.82 3.16
CA GLU A 48 -6.67 -2.00 3.36
C GLU A 48 -5.90 -3.31 3.19
N VAL A 49 -5.00 -3.40 2.19
CA VAL A 49 -4.15 -4.58 1.98
C VAL A 49 -3.17 -4.75 3.14
N LEU A 50 -2.52 -3.67 3.59
CA LEU A 50 -1.57 -3.70 4.70
C LEU A 50 -2.25 -4.07 6.01
N VAL A 51 -3.44 -3.51 6.28
CA VAL A 51 -4.26 -3.84 7.45
C VAL A 51 -4.75 -5.28 7.38
N HIS A 52 -5.20 -5.76 6.21
CA HIS A 52 -5.65 -7.13 6.01
C HIS A 52 -4.58 -8.16 6.37
N PHE A 53 -3.32 -7.87 6.05
CA PHE A 53 -2.18 -8.74 6.38
C PHE A 53 -1.49 -8.41 7.71
N GLY A 54 -1.98 -7.42 8.46
CA GLY A 54 -1.42 -7.05 9.75
C GLY A 54 0.02 -6.56 9.67
N ASN A 55 0.36 -5.76 8.66
CA ASN A 55 1.70 -5.21 8.50
C ASN A 55 2.15 -4.44 9.76
N THR A 56 3.37 -4.69 10.20
CA THR A 56 4.03 -3.97 11.31
C THR A 56 5.29 -3.24 10.87
N ALA A 57 5.75 -3.44 9.64
CA ALA A 57 6.91 -2.73 9.11
C ALA A 57 6.57 -1.24 8.90
N PRO A 58 7.54 -0.33 9.07
CA PRO A 58 7.34 1.08 8.75
C PRO A 58 6.90 1.24 7.29
N VAL A 59 5.94 2.13 7.06
CA VAL A 59 5.39 2.43 5.73
C VAL A 59 5.74 3.86 5.38
N LYS A 60 6.35 4.05 4.22
CA LYS A 60 6.59 5.35 3.60
C LYS A 60 5.61 5.56 2.45
N ARG A 61 5.25 6.80 2.16
CA ARG A 61 4.47 7.18 0.98
C ARG A 61 5.35 7.88 -0.05
N ILE A 62 5.23 7.44 -1.30
CA ILE A 62 5.76 8.15 -2.47
C ILE A 62 4.60 8.73 -3.27
N LEU A 63 4.65 10.02 -3.56
CA LEU A 63 3.65 10.71 -4.37
C LEU A 63 4.20 10.91 -5.77
N ILE A 64 3.73 10.10 -6.72
CA ILE A 64 4.14 10.16 -8.13
C ILE A 64 3.02 10.82 -8.92
N ASN A 65 3.25 12.04 -9.41
CA ASN A 65 2.30 12.78 -10.25
C ASN A 65 2.60 12.66 -11.75
N ASP A 66 3.79 12.16 -12.11
CA ASP A 66 4.28 12.05 -13.48
C ASP A 66 5.01 10.71 -13.65
N MET A 67 4.65 9.95 -14.69
CA MET A 67 5.23 8.65 -15.01
C MET A 67 6.64 8.73 -15.62
N ASN A 68 7.19 9.93 -15.79
CA ASN A 68 8.57 10.11 -16.22
C ASN A 68 9.57 9.55 -15.18
N ALA A 69 10.54 8.75 -15.64
CA ALA A 69 11.57 8.15 -14.79
C ALA A 69 12.35 9.17 -13.95
N ASN A 70 12.59 10.39 -14.46
CA ASN A 70 13.28 11.43 -13.70
C ASN A 70 12.40 11.98 -12.56
N ALA A 71 11.10 12.12 -12.80
CA ALA A 71 10.15 12.52 -11.78
C ALA A 71 10.04 11.45 -10.69
N ALA A 72 9.96 10.17 -11.08
CA ALA A 72 9.94 9.04 -10.14
C ALA A 72 11.22 8.97 -9.28
N ARG A 73 12.41 9.16 -9.86
CA ARG A 73 13.67 9.22 -9.10
C ARG A 73 13.67 10.35 -8.08
N LYS A 74 13.23 11.54 -8.48
CA LYS A 74 13.14 12.69 -7.56
C LYS A 74 12.11 12.45 -6.45
N ALA A 75 11.01 11.77 -6.75
CA ALA A 75 10.01 11.40 -5.75
C ALA A 75 10.53 10.38 -4.72
N LEU A 76 11.45 9.49 -5.12
CA LEU A 76 12.12 8.56 -4.19
C LEU A 76 13.01 9.27 -3.17
N GLU A 77 13.51 10.47 -3.46
CA GLU A 77 14.26 11.28 -2.47
C GLU A 77 13.32 11.97 -1.46
N GLY A 78 12.03 12.08 -1.80
CA GLY A 78 11.02 12.80 -1.04
C GLY A 78 10.01 11.90 -0.32
N LEU A 79 10.42 10.69 0.09
CA LEU A 79 9.58 9.77 0.84
C LEU A 79 9.06 10.41 2.13
N ARG A 80 7.78 10.21 2.41
CA ARG A 80 7.10 10.72 3.61
C ARG A 80 6.65 9.54 4.46
N ASP A 81 6.38 9.78 5.75
CA ASP A 81 5.61 8.80 6.52
C ASP A 81 4.20 8.68 5.92
N ASN A 82 3.72 7.44 5.79
CA ASN A 82 2.38 7.13 5.28
C ASN A 82 1.31 7.40 6.34
#